data_AF-A0A919TCS7-F1
#
_entry.id   AF-A0A919TCS7-F1
#
_cell.length_a   1.000
_cell.length_b   1.000
_cell.length_c   1.000
_cell.angle_alpha   90.00
_cell.angle_beta   90.00
_cell.angle_gamma   90.00
#
_symmetry.space_group_name_H-M   'P 1'
#
loop_
_entity.id
_entity.type
_entity.pdbx_description
1 polymer ?
#
loop_
_entity_poly.entity_id
_entity_poly.type
_entity_poly.pdbx_seq_one_letter_code
_entity_poly.pdbx_strand_id
1 'polypeptide(L)'
;MLSTRRSRVRALGGVAMAAVVAGIGAVSFNASAATTTAAPAAPAPFGPEARAVKIPLIAEAIKPPPGSRPIGAYLVVNGTQNYTCVVADGATTGAFTGKSVPEAQLLGTGGRLHHFAGPSWQSTRDQSLVTAGSPITSAREGTIPELRLTVLTHSGKGILDKADYINRLLTSGGVAPTTPCVKDEVKKVPYGAVYVFWDAPAA
;
A
#
# COMPACT_ATOMS: atom_id res chain seq x y z
N MET A 1 -45.47 -19.14 -39.78
CA MET A 1 -45.97 -20.43 -39.26
C MET A 1 -44.78 -21.36 -39.06
N LEU A 2 -44.75 -22.05 -37.92
CA LEU A 2 -43.87 -23.16 -37.47
C LEU A 2 -42.37 -22.82 -37.27
N SER A 3 -41.84 -22.63 -36.04
CA SER A 3 -41.73 -23.54 -34.87
C SER A 3 -40.79 -24.72 -35.15
N THR A 4 -39.64 -24.86 -34.50
CA THR A 4 -39.36 -25.72 -33.31
C THR A 4 -37.86 -26.08 -33.40
N ARG A 5 -37.09 -26.55 -32.42
CA ARG A 5 -37.15 -26.81 -30.97
C ARG A 5 -35.68 -27.07 -30.57
N ARG A 6 -35.27 -26.61 -29.40
CA ARG A 6 -34.00 -27.04 -28.75
C ARG A 6 -34.15 -28.48 -28.27
N SER A 7 -33.15 -29.33 -28.54
CA SER A 7 -33.08 -30.68 -27.97
C SER A 7 -32.06 -30.73 -26.83
N ARG A 8 -32.51 -31.19 -25.66
CA ARG A 8 -31.69 -31.62 -24.53
C ARG A 8 -31.60 -33.14 -24.60
N VAL A 9 -30.41 -33.72 -24.39
CA VAL A 9 -30.31 -35.14 -24.00
C VAL A 9 -29.27 -35.28 -22.89
N ARG A 10 -29.73 -35.82 -21.76
CA ARG A 10 -28.97 -36.49 -20.69
C ARG A 10 -29.00 -38.00 -20.96
N ALA A 11 -28.02 -38.74 -20.44
CA ALA A 11 -28.03 -40.16 -19.98
C ALA A 11 -26.69 -40.83 -20.34
N LEU A 12 -25.84 -41.27 -19.40
CA LEU A 12 -25.88 -42.45 -18.50
C LEU A 12 -25.04 -43.62 -19.04
N GLY A 13 -24.39 -44.33 -18.11
CA GLY A 13 -23.74 -45.63 -18.30
C GLY A 13 -22.22 -45.52 -18.44
N GLY A 14 -21.38 -46.29 -17.78
CA GLY A 14 -21.58 -47.51 -17.00
C GLY A 14 -20.22 -48.19 -16.87
N VAL A 15 -19.98 -48.76 -15.69
CA VAL A 15 -18.81 -49.48 -15.18
C VAL A 15 -18.16 -50.46 -16.16
N ALA A 16 -16.82 -50.54 -16.15
CA ALA A 16 -16.11 -51.79 -16.38
C ALA A 16 -14.91 -51.89 -15.43
N MET A 17 -15.00 -52.85 -14.50
CA MET A 17 -13.92 -53.29 -13.62
C MET A 17 -12.86 -54.07 -14.40
N ALA A 18 -11.59 -53.83 -14.11
CA ALA A 18 -10.54 -54.84 -14.25
C ALA A 18 -9.79 -54.93 -12.92
N ALA A 19 -9.96 -56.07 -12.26
CA ALA A 19 -9.25 -56.46 -11.06
C ALA A 19 -7.81 -56.84 -11.42
N VAL A 20 -6.83 -56.38 -10.62
CA VAL A 20 -5.51 -56.99 -10.53
C VAL A 20 -5.23 -57.27 -9.07
N VAL A 21 -5.07 -58.56 -8.77
CA VAL A 21 -4.82 -59.12 -7.45
C VAL A 21 -3.32 -59.40 -7.29
N ALA A 22 -2.84 -59.05 -6.10
CA ALA A 22 -1.70 -59.59 -5.35
C ALA A 22 -0.26 -59.37 -5.85
N GLY A 23 0.45 -58.58 -5.05
CA GLY A 23 1.87 -58.74 -4.75
C GLY A 23 2.18 -58.05 -3.42
N ILE A 24 1.84 -58.68 -2.28
CA ILE A 24 2.23 -58.19 -0.96
C ILE A 24 3.73 -58.50 -0.80
N GLY A 25 4.57 -57.56 -1.19
CA GLY A 25 5.93 -57.46 -0.68
C GLY A 25 5.86 -56.72 0.65
N ALA A 26 6.24 -57.39 1.74
CA ALA A 26 6.43 -56.73 3.02
C ALA A 26 7.61 -55.75 2.89
N VAL A 27 7.32 -54.46 2.75
CA VAL A 27 8.33 -53.41 2.83
C VAL A 27 8.51 -53.09 4.30
N SER A 28 9.59 -53.60 4.88
CA SER A 28 10.05 -53.19 6.21
C SER A 28 10.50 -51.74 6.13
N PHE A 29 9.67 -50.80 6.58
CA PHE A 29 10.10 -49.43 6.78
C PHE A 29 11.04 -49.41 7.99
N ASN A 30 12.34 -49.30 7.75
CA ASN A 30 13.31 -48.96 8.78
C ASN A 30 13.01 -47.53 9.24
N ALA A 31 12.27 -47.40 10.34
CA ALA A 31 12.04 -46.13 11.00
C ALA A 31 13.34 -45.69 11.71
N SER A 32 14.15 -44.87 11.05
CA SER A 32 15.10 -43.98 11.73
C SER A 32 14.52 -42.58 11.73
N ALA A 33 13.57 -42.34 12.64
CA ALA A 33 13.18 -41.01 13.04
C ALA A 33 14.18 -40.50 14.08
N ALA A 34 15.33 -40.00 13.62
CA ALA A 34 16.14 -39.09 14.42
C ALA A 34 15.66 -37.66 14.15
N THR A 35 14.44 -37.36 14.63
CA THR A 35 13.98 -35.97 14.70
C THR A 35 14.75 -35.33 15.83
N THR A 36 15.82 -34.61 15.52
CA THR A 36 16.47 -33.72 16.48
C THR A 36 15.48 -32.60 16.78
N THR A 37 14.80 -32.68 17.91
CA THR A 37 14.06 -31.57 18.50
C THR A 37 15.06 -30.47 18.85
N ALA A 38 15.28 -29.55 17.92
CA ALA A 38 15.91 -28.29 18.25
C ALA A 38 14.97 -27.53 19.20
N ALA A 39 15.40 -27.33 20.45
CA ALA A 39 14.69 -26.47 21.38
C ALA A 39 14.53 -25.06 20.78
N PRO A 40 13.44 -24.34 21.08
CA PRO A 40 13.32 -22.95 20.65
C PRO A 40 14.48 -22.16 21.24
N ALA A 41 15.29 -21.55 20.38
CA ALA A 41 16.31 -20.60 20.82
C ALA A 41 15.60 -19.44 21.53
N ALA A 42 15.96 -19.18 22.79
CA ALA A 42 15.51 -17.98 23.49
C ALA A 42 15.91 -16.74 22.67
N PRO A 43 15.09 -15.68 22.65
CA PRO A 43 15.49 -14.43 22.00
C PRO A 43 16.80 -13.96 22.65
N ALA A 44 17.80 -13.66 21.82
CA ALA A 44 19.05 -13.10 22.31
C ALA A 44 18.73 -11.84 23.12
N PRO A 45 19.32 -11.67 24.33
CA PRO A 45 19.13 -10.43 25.09
C PRO A 45 19.63 -9.28 24.22
N PHE A 46 18.81 -8.23 24.08
CA PHE A 46 19.25 -6.97 23.51
C PHE A 46 20.48 -6.52 24.30
N GLY A 47 21.64 -6.46 23.63
CA GLY A 47 22.88 -6.04 24.27
C GLY A 47 22.72 -4.63 24.86
N PRO A 48 23.57 -4.26 25.84
CA PRO A 48 23.54 -2.94 26.48
C PRO A 48 23.75 -1.77 25.49
N GLU A 49 24.08 -2.06 24.24
CA GLU A 49 24.22 -1.12 23.12
C GLU A 49 22.98 -1.05 22.21
N ALA A 50 21.82 -1.54 22.64
CA ALA A 50 20.56 -1.24 21.98
C ALA A 50 20.27 0.26 22.08
N ARG A 51 20.92 1.05 21.22
CA ARG A 51 20.62 2.46 21.04
C ARG A 51 19.18 2.50 20.55
N ALA A 52 18.31 3.08 21.38
CA ALA A 52 16.97 3.44 20.93
C ALA A 52 17.13 4.25 19.64
N VAL A 53 16.81 3.65 18.50
CA VAL A 53 16.73 4.36 17.24
C VAL A 53 15.55 5.30 17.41
N LYS A 54 15.83 6.55 17.77
CA LYS A 54 14.84 7.63 17.65
C LYS A 54 14.57 7.77 16.17
N ILE A 55 13.55 7.04 15.68
CA ILE A 55 12.97 7.28 14.35
C ILE A 55 12.68 8.79 14.29
N PRO A 56 13.13 9.52 13.25
CA PRO A 56 13.18 10.97 13.28
C PRO A 56 11.84 11.56 13.72
N LEU A 57 11.90 12.39 14.77
CA LEU A 57 10.79 13.16 15.31
C LEU A 57 10.11 13.91 14.17
N ILE A 58 8.82 13.63 13.97
CA ILE A 58 7.93 14.42 13.11
C ILE A 58 8.15 15.90 13.44
N ALA A 59 8.50 16.72 12.44
CA ALA A 59 8.77 18.14 12.65
C ALA A 59 7.57 18.83 13.32
N GLU A 60 7.83 19.76 14.25
CA GLU A 60 6.80 20.36 15.12
C GLU A 60 5.58 20.85 14.33
N ALA A 61 5.80 21.55 13.20
CA ALA A 61 4.74 22.10 12.37
C ALA A 61 3.80 21.04 11.77
N ILE A 62 4.27 19.82 11.59
CA ILE A 62 3.52 18.72 10.97
C ILE A 62 3.21 17.60 11.96
N LYS A 63 3.36 17.82 13.27
CA LYS A 63 2.88 16.86 14.26
C LYS A 63 1.36 16.72 14.17
N PRO A 64 0.81 15.50 14.35
CA PRO A 64 -0.62 15.37 14.59
C PRO A 64 -1.00 16.12 15.88
N PRO A 65 -2.26 16.54 16.04
CA PRO A 65 -2.71 17.19 17.27
C PRO A 65 -2.33 16.40 18.52
N PRO A 66 -1.96 17.07 19.63
CA PRO A 66 -1.60 16.40 20.88
C PRO A 66 -2.66 15.39 21.33
N GLY A 67 -2.24 14.19 21.70
CA GLY A 67 -3.14 13.10 22.11
C GLY A 67 -3.59 12.17 20.98
N SER A 68 -3.29 12.49 19.72
CA SER A 68 -3.60 11.60 18.59
C SER A 68 -2.85 10.26 18.72
N ARG A 69 -3.49 9.16 18.32
CA ARG A 69 -2.92 7.80 18.43
C ARG A 69 -2.64 7.22 17.06
N PRO A 70 -1.44 6.67 16.80
CA PRO A 70 -1.15 6.06 15.51
C PRO A 70 -1.97 4.78 15.34
N ILE A 71 -2.64 4.64 14.20
CA ILE A 71 -3.43 3.44 13.86
C ILE A 71 -2.79 2.60 12.76
N GLY A 72 -1.79 3.14 12.06
CA GLY A 72 -1.02 2.37 11.09
C GLY A 72 0.11 3.17 10.47
N ALA A 73 1.16 2.47 10.05
CA ALA A 73 2.28 3.02 9.31
C ALA A 73 2.53 2.20 8.05
N TYR A 74 2.77 2.88 6.93
CA TYR A 74 2.86 2.27 5.60
C TYR A 74 3.99 2.89 4.78
N LEU A 75 4.87 2.05 4.24
CA LEU A 75 5.94 2.44 3.33
C LEU A 75 5.43 2.45 1.89
N VAL A 76 5.77 3.48 1.12
CA VAL A 76 5.63 3.45 -0.35
C VAL A 76 6.60 2.43 -0.92
N VAL A 77 6.07 1.35 -1.50
CA VAL A 77 6.88 0.30 -2.15
C VAL A 77 7.01 0.49 -3.66
N ASN A 78 6.06 1.22 -4.25
CA ASN A 78 6.09 1.68 -5.63
C ASN A 78 5.24 2.96 -5.70
N GLY A 79 5.77 4.07 -6.21
CA GLY A 79 5.01 5.31 -6.25
C GLY A 79 5.58 6.37 -7.17
N THR A 80 4.69 7.14 -7.80
CA THR A 80 5.04 8.30 -8.63
C THR A 80 4.23 9.54 -8.24
N GLN A 81 4.85 10.70 -8.40
CA GLN A 81 4.18 11.99 -8.50
C GLN A 81 4.01 12.29 -9.98
N ASN A 82 2.77 12.40 -10.44
CA ASN A 82 2.46 12.61 -11.84
C ASN A 82 2.21 14.10 -12.08
N TYR A 83 3.04 14.72 -12.90
CA TYR A 83 2.95 16.12 -13.26
C TYR A 83 2.46 16.26 -14.69
N THR A 84 1.42 17.06 -14.89
CA THR A 84 0.95 17.45 -16.21
C THR A 84 1.59 18.77 -16.61
N CYS A 85 2.12 18.85 -17.82
CA CYS A 85 2.72 20.05 -18.37
C CYS A 85 1.68 21.15 -18.54
N VAL A 86 2.01 22.36 -18.06
CA VAL A 86 1.22 23.57 -18.26
C VAL A 86 1.96 24.45 -19.26
N VAL A 87 1.29 24.81 -20.35
CA VAL A 87 1.77 25.77 -21.34
C VAL A 87 1.01 27.07 -21.13
N ALA A 88 1.73 28.16 -20.92
CA ALA A 88 1.13 29.48 -20.80
C ALA A 88 0.62 29.97 -22.16
N ASP A 89 -0.42 30.80 -22.16
CA ASP A 89 -0.97 31.37 -23.40
C ASP A 89 0.11 32.13 -24.18
N GLY A 90 0.22 31.81 -25.48
CA GLY A 90 1.23 32.39 -26.37
C GLY A 90 2.65 31.81 -26.23
N ALA A 91 2.88 30.84 -25.34
CA ALA A 91 4.16 30.16 -25.22
C ALA A 91 4.27 28.94 -26.16
N THR A 92 5.49 28.66 -26.65
CA THR A 92 5.80 27.49 -27.48
C THR A 92 6.22 26.26 -26.65
N THR A 93 6.62 26.47 -25.39
CA THR A 93 7.02 25.42 -24.44
C THR A 93 6.34 25.63 -23.09
N GLY A 94 6.08 24.55 -22.37
CA GLY A 94 5.50 24.56 -21.03
C GLY A 94 6.45 24.12 -19.93
N ALA A 95 5.92 24.06 -18.71
CA ALA A 95 6.61 23.62 -17.51
C ALA A 95 5.70 22.77 -16.61
N PHE A 96 6.31 21.92 -15.78
CA PHE A 96 5.60 21.10 -14.79
C PHE A 96 5.34 21.87 -13.49
N THR A 97 4.49 22.91 -13.56
CA THR A 97 4.21 23.81 -12.42
C THR A 97 2.94 23.47 -11.64
N GLY A 98 2.12 22.56 -12.16
CA GLY A 98 0.87 22.12 -11.50
C GLY A 98 1.09 21.27 -10.25
N LYS A 99 0.02 21.11 -9.45
CA LYS A 99 0.00 20.11 -8.37
C LYS A 99 0.15 18.71 -8.98
N SER A 100 1.01 17.88 -8.38
CA SER A 100 1.12 16.49 -8.78
C SER A 100 -0.10 15.68 -8.37
N VAL A 101 -0.37 14.62 -9.14
CA VAL A 101 -1.30 13.56 -8.77
C VAL A 101 -0.49 12.33 -8.34
N PRO A 102 -0.56 11.89 -7.07
CA PRO A 102 0.07 10.65 -6.64
C PRO A 102 -0.55 9.43 -7.31
N GLU A 103 0.26 8.41 -7.52
CA GLU A 103 -0.13 7.03 -7.81
C GLU A 103 0.87 6.12 -7.09
N ALA A 104 0.44 5.38 -6.08
CA ALA A 104 1.36 4.58 -5.27
C ALA A 104 0.71 3.36 -4.60
N GLN A 105 1.51 2.31 -4.47
CA GLN A 105 1.24 1.14 -3.66
C GLN A 105 2.04 1.24 -2.36
N LEU A 106 1.34 1.10 -1.25
CA LEU A 106 1.90 1.18 0.08
C LEU A 106 1.77 -0.17 0.78
N LEU A 107 2.73 -0.50 1.65
CA LEU A 107 2.73 -1.71 2.47
C LEU A 107 2.98 -1.34 3.93
N GLY A 108 2.17 -1.87 4.84
CA GLY A 108 2.27 -1.56 6.25
C GLY A 108 1.56 -2.56 7.16
N THR A 109 1.40 -2.17 8.42
CA THR A 109 0.83 -3.02 9.49
C THR A 109 -0.59 -3.51 9.16
N GLY A 110 -1.38 -2.67 8.49
CA GLY A 110 -2.72 -3.02 8.03
C GLY A 110 -2.77 -3.63 6.62
N GLY A 111 -1.65 -4.04 6.02
CA GLY A 111 -1.63 -4.61 4.66
C GLY A 111 -1.32 -3.58 3.58
N ARG A 112 -1.93 -3.74 2.40
CA ARG A 112 -1.65 -2.88 1.24
C ARG A 112 -2.67 -1.77 1.12
N LEU A 113 -2.20 -0.56 0.82
CA LEU A 113 -3.03 0.57 0.42
C LEU A 113 -2.69 0.99 -1.01
N HIS A 114 -3.71 1.40 -1.76
CA HIS A 114 -3.56 2.18 -2.98
C HIS A 114 -3.73 3.67 -2.65
N HIS A 115 -2.74 4.47 -2.99
CA HIS A 115 -2.75 5.92 -2.83
C HIS A 115 -2.80 6.59 -4.19
N PHE A 116 -3.82 7.41 -4.42
CA PHE A 116 -4.13 7.96 -5.73
C PHE A 116 -4.87 9.30 -5.62
N ALA A 117 -5.11 9.98 -6.74
CA ALA A 117 -5.91 11.20 -6.82
C ALA A 117 -5.42 12.31 -5.86
N GLY A 118 -6.31 13.17 -5.37
CA GLY A 118 -5.95 14.51 -4.93
C GLY A 118 -5.99 14.86 -3.44
N PRO A 119 -5.56 14.06 -2.44
CA PRO A 119 -5.22 12.63 -2.35
C PRO A 119 -6.28 11.69 -1.71
N SER A 120 -6.22 10.41 -2.05
CA SER A 120 -7.02 9.30 -1.49
C SER A 120 -6.15 8.12 -1.09
N TRP A 121 -6.60 7.31 -0.11
CA TRP A 121 -6.02 6.02 0.26
C TRP A 121 -7.13 5.00 0.37
N GLN A 122 -6.96 3.85 -0.28
CA GLN A 122 -7.90 2.73 -0.20
C GLN A 122 -7.18 1.46 0.23
N SER A 123 -7.74 0.78 1.22
CA SER A 123 -7.31 -0.55 1.64
C SER A 123 -7.68 -1.59 0.60
N THR A 124 -6.71 -2.41 0.19
CA THR A 124 -7.01 -3.52 -0.72
C THR A 124 -7.67 -4.69 -0.02
N ARG A 125 -7.67 -4.73 1.32
CA ARG A 125 -8.21 -5.85 2.11
C ARG A 125 -9.71 -5.70 2.38
N ASP A 126 -10.10 -4.52 2.89
CA ASP A 126 -11.46 -4.25 3.37
C ASP A 126 -12.16 -3.12 2.61
N GLN A 127 -11.49 -2.55 1.61
CA GLN A 127 -12.01 -1.46 0.77
C GLN A 127 -12.31 -0.16 1.52
N SER A 128 -11.93 -0.03 2.80
CA SER A 128 -11.99 1.25 3.51
C SER A 128 -11.18 2.29 2.76
N LEU A 129 -11.76 3.47 2.59
CA LEU A 129 -11.20 4.56 1.81
C LEU A 129 -11.29 5.86 2.59
N VAL A 130 -10.23 6.65 2.51
CA VAL A 130 -10.23 8.03 3.00
C VAL A 130 -9.73 9.00 1.94
N THR A 131 -10.31 10.20 1.94
CA THR A 131 -9.73 11.37 1.23
C THR A 131 -9.20 12.35 2.25
N ALA A 132 -8.17 13.11 1.92
CA ALA A 132 -7.59 14.07 2.85
C ALA A 132 -7.19 15.39 2.16
N GLY A 133 -6.99 16.44 2.95
CA GLY A 133 -6.64 17.77 2.45
C GLY A 133 -6.03 18.65 3.52
N SER A 134 -6.08 19.96 3.29
CA SER A 134 -5.57 21.00 4.20
C SER A 134 -4.11 20.76 4.63
N PRO A 135 -3.16 20.68 3.66
CA PRO A 135 -1.79 20.33 3.97
C PRO A 135 -1.08 21.40 4.80
N ILE A 136 -0.47 20.97 5.90
CA ILE A 136 0.63 21.69 6.55
C ILE A 136 1.92 21.00 6.14
N THR A 137 2.89 21.75 5.63
CA THR A 137 4.10 21.17 5.02
C THR A 137 5.35 21.49 5.82
N SER A 138 6.32 20.59 5.74
CA SER A 138 7.69 20.79 6.19
C SER A 138 8.62 20.45 5.02
N ALA A 139 9.52 21.38 4.69
CA ALA A 139 10.42 21.20 3.56
C ALA A 139 11.44 20.09 3.88
N ARG A 140 11.74 19.28 2.86
CA ARG A 140 12.83 18.30 2.88
C ARG A 140 13.58 18.42 1.56
N GLU A 141 14.83 18.86 1.63
CA GLU A 141 15.65 19.19 0.47
C GLU A 141 15.70 18.05 -0.56
N GLY A 142 15.58 18.39 -1.85
CA GLY A 142 15.67 17.43 -2.95
C GLY A 142 14.48 16.47 -3.10
N THR A 143 13.39 16.67 -2.35
CA THR A 143 12.25 15.74 -2.31
C THR A 143 10.93 16.51 -2.27
N ILE A 144 9.81 15.83 -2.51
CA ILE A 144 8.50 16.40 -2.17
C ILE A 144 8.41 16.71 -0.67
N PRO A 145 7.67 17.76 -0.25
CA PRO A 145 7.56 18.11 1.16
C PRO A 145 6.98 16.98 2.00
N GLU A 146 7.51 16.85 3.21
CA GLU A 146 6.81 16.16 4.28
C GLU A 146 5.58 16.98 4.67
N LEU A 147 4.53 16.33 5.17
CA LEU A 147 3.30 17.02 5.50
C LEU A 147 2.44 16.32 6.54
N ARG A 148 1.49 17.08 7.08
CA ARG A 148 0.28 16.58 7.75
C ARG A 148 -0.95 16.98 6.94
N LEU A 149 -1.86 16.04 6.77
CA LEU A 149 -3.19 16.25 6.21
C LEU A 149 -4.26 16.01 7.28
N THR A 150 -5.42 16.61 7.07
CA THR A 150 -6.66 16.27 7.77
C THR A 150 -7.51 15.41 6.85
N VAL A 151 -8.02 14.29 7.36
CA VAL A 151 -8.97 13.45 6.64
C VAL A 151 -10.29 14.20 6.47
N LEU A 152 -10.81 14.20 5.25
CA LEU A 152 -12.02 14.93 4.88
C LEU A 152 -13.24 14.01 4.77
N THR A 153 -13.04 12.80 4.28
CA THR A 153 -14.11 11.82 4.12
C THR A 153 -13.63 10.41 4.42
N HIS A 154 -14.55 9.58 4.87
CA HIS A 154 -14.39 8.14 5.03
C HIS A 154 -15.45 7.43 4.21
N SER A 155 -15.09 6.28 3.66
CA SER A 155 -16.00 5.34 3.02
C SER A 155 -15.64 3.91 3.41
N GLY A 156 -16.64 3.06 3.60
CA GLY A 156 -16.46 1.70 4.11
C GLY A 156 -16.12 1.64 5.61
N LYS A 157 -15.84 0.43 6.08
CA LYS A 157 -15.41 0.12 7.46
C LYS A 157 -14.16 -0.74 7.39
N GLY A 158 -13.23 -0.55 8.32
CA GLY A 158 -11.96 -1.28 8.29
C GLY A 158 -10.77 -0.44 8.72
N ILE A 159 -9.58 -0.80 8.26
CA ILE A 159 -8.31 -0.28 8.80
C ILE A 159 -8.14 1.26 8.71
N LEU A 160 -8.89 1.95 7.85
CA LEU A 160 -8.83 3.41 7.69
C LEU A 160 -10.01 4.17 8.34
N ASP A 161 -10.97 3.47 8.96
CA ASP A 161 -12.23 4.10 9.40
C ASP A 161 -12.10 5.06 10.58
N LYS A 162 -11.00 4.99 11.32
CA LYS A 162 -10.63 5.91 12.41
C LYS A 162 -9.54 6.91 12.05
N ALA A 163 -9.16 7.03 10.78
CA ALA A 163 -8.11 7.97 10.40
C ALA A 163 -8.65 9.40 10.40
N ASP A 164 -8.12 10.29 11.23
CA ASP A 164 -8.44 11.72 11.24
C ASP A 164 -7.30 12.57 10.69
N TYR A 165 -6.07 12.10 10.85
CA TYR A 165 -4.88 12.76 10.32
C TYR A 165 -3.95 11.79 9.62
N ILE A 166 -3.23 12.31 8.63
CA ILE A 166 -2.26 11.54 7.86
C ILE A 166 -0.97 12.33 7.79
N ASN A 167 0.14 11.74 8.21
CA ASN A 167 1.46 12.26 7.92
C ASN A 167 2.07 11.59 6.70
N ARG A 168 2.77 12.37 5.89
CA ARG A 168 3.75 11.89 4.90
C ARG A 168 5.13 12.31 5.37
N LEU A 169 5.97 11.34 5.66
CA LEU A 169 7.28 11.52 6.30
C LEU A 169 8.36 10.81 5.48
N LEU A 170 9.62 11.14 5.77
CA LEU A 170 10.78 10.45 5.20
C LEU A 170 10.73 10.43 3.68
N THR A 171 10.35 11.56 3.07
CA THR A 171 10.16 11.66 1.63
C THR A 171 11.49 11.51 0.88
N SER A 172 11.42 10.95 -0.32
CA SER A 172 12.53 10.84 -1.27
C SER A 172 12.00 11.04 -2.69
N GLY A 173 12.74 11.78 -3.52
CA GLY A 173 12.36 12.05 -4.91
C GLY A 173 11.01 12.78 -5.07
N GLY A 174 10.35 12.53 -6.20
CA GLY A 174 9.03 13.05 -6.54
C GLY A 174 8.97 14.53 -6.93
N VAL A 175 10.10 15.24 -7.01
CA VAL A 175 10.13 16.67 -7.39
C VAL A 175 9.77 16.85 -8.86
N ALA A 176 9.02 17.92 -9.17
CA ALA A 176 8.67 18.27 -10.54
C ALA A 176 9.94 18.46 -11.40
N PRO A 177 10.00 17.91 -12.62
CA PRO A 177 11.12 18.15 -13.53
C PRO A 177 11.17 19.62 -13.94
N THR A 178 12.38 20.16 -14.10
CA THR A 178 12.61 21.53 -14.59
C THR A 178 12.82 21.61 -16.10
N THR A 179 12.81 20.47 -16.79
CA THR A 179 12.94 20.40 -18.24
C THR A 179 11.70 20.99 -18.92
N PRO A 180 11.86 21.75 -20.03
CA PRO A 180 10.73 22.16 -20.85
C PRO A 180 9.87 20.96 -21.29
N CYS A 181 8.58 21.19 -21.47
CA CYS A 181 7.63 20.16 -21.89
C CYS A 181 6.61 20.70 -22.89
N VAL A 182 5.84 19.80 -23.49
CA VAL A 182 4.74 20.16 -24.40
C VAL A 182 3.37 19.98 -23.73
N LYS A 183 2.36 20.67 -24.23
CA LYS A 183 0.99 20.64 -23.68
C LYS A 183 0.51 19.21 -23.44
N ASP A 184 -0.08 18.99 -22.26
CA ASP A 184 -0.66 17.72 -21.81
C ASP A 184 0.33 16.55 -21.66
N GLU A 185 1.63 16.79 -21.84
CA GLU A 185 2.68 15.82 -21.49
C GLU A 185 2.60 15.50 -19.99
N VAL A 186 2.67 14.20 -19.65
CA VAL A 186 2.69 13.74 -18.26
C VAL A 186 4.04 13.14 -17.93
N LYS A 187 4.68 13.65 -16.87
CA LYS A 187 5.88 13.04 -16.28
C LYS A 187 5.54 12.35 -14.96
N LYS A 188 5.88 11.07 -14.89
CA LYS A 188 5.76 10.26 -13.68
C LYS A 188 7.11 10.24 -12.97
N VAL A 189 7.24 10.98 -11.87
CA VAL A 189 8.49 11.07 -11.11
C VAL A 189 8.44 10.11 -9.93
N PRO A 190 9.33 9.11 -9.84
CA PRO A 190 9.37 8.19 -8.71
C PRO A 190 9.53 8.91 -7.38
N TYR A 191 8.84 8.43 -6.35
CA TYR A 191 9.00 8.93 -4.98
C TYR A 191 8.86 7.81 -3.94
N GLY A 192 9.48 8.01 -2.79
CA GLY A 192 9.28 7.20 -1.59
C GLY A 192 8.79 8.07 -0.42
N ALA A 193 8.08 7.44 0.52
CA ALA A 193 7.64 8.06 1.77
C ALA A 193 7.20 6.98 2.78
N VAL A 194 7.09 7.38 4.04
CA VAL A 194 6.33 6.66 5.08
C VAL A 194 5.08 7.45 5.41
N TYR A 195 3.93 6.81 5.29
CA TYR A 195 2.64 7.37 5.71
C TYR A 195 2.28 6.85 7.10
N VAL A 196 1.87 7.74 8.00
CA VAL A 196 1.34 7.39 9.32
C VAL A 196 -0.07 7.93 9.44
N PHE A 197 -1.00 7.06 9.79
CA PHE A 197 -2.41 7.38 10.00
C PHE A 197 -2.67 7.50 11.49
N TRP A 198 -3.45 8.50 11.88
CA TRP A 198 -3.72 8.83 13.27
C TRP A 198 -5.22 8.95 13.52
N ASP A 199 -5.66 8.39 14.64
CA ASP A 199 -6.96 8.65 15.27
C ASP A 199 -6.83 9.89 16.14
N ALA A 200 -7.80 10.79 16.07
CA ALA A 200 -7.83 11.99 16.89
C ALA A 200 -7.88 11.63 18.39
N PRO A 201 -7.53 12.57 19.29
CA PRO A 201 -7.77 12.38 20.71
C PRO A 201 -9.25 12.08 20.97
N ALA A 202 -9.53 11.18 21.91
CA ALA A 202 -10.89 11.05 22.44
C ALA A 202 -11.33 12.41 23.01
N ALA A 203 -12.56 12.82 22.67
CA ALA A 203 -13.19 14.02 23.22
C ALA A 203 -13.50 13.88 24.71
#